data_AF-G2Y3H4-F1
#
_entry.id   AF-G2Y3H4-F1
#
_cell.length_a   1.000
_cell.length_b   1.000
_cell.length_c   1.000
_cell.angle_alpha   90.00
_cell.angle_beta   90.00
_cell.angle_gamma   90.00
#
_symmetry.space_group_name_H-M   'P 1'
#
loop_
_entity.id
_entity.type
_entity.pdbx_description
1 polymer ?
#
loop_
_entity_poly.entity_id
_entity_poly.type
_entity_poly.pdbx_seq_one_letter_code
_entity_poly.pdbx_strand_id
1 'polypeptide(L)'
;MRQKEHRIPTRTSLLSGKKRRTGNGAVTSIGLREPDAIAYALCDSPVGLLSFVATALKKKNPKHQLSKEKIIDLCQLCWLPGPEAALRYYANAVQESEQLEGEKKNRKRQRVAITVFNGEETAVGYSPPAWGMGMHEVVFVQRASGKAGLLEWERSNVIFEGIRGLANEAIRLDDKIQLRRLEGVVVDRGLEHLESSHGMQLDVESPDTIVAG
;
A
#
# COMPACT_ATOMS: atom_id res chain seq x y z
N MET A 1 50.92 19.38 42.67
CA MET A 1 50.31 18.04 42.53
C MET A 1 48.89 18.19 41.98
N ARG A 2 48.71 17.72 40.73
CA ARG A 2 47.50 17.30 40.00
C ARG A 2 46.16 18.02 40.27
N GLN A 3 45.81 18.94 39.36
CA GLN A 3 44.42 19.31 39.08
C GLN A 3 43.68 18.11 38.49
N LYS A 4 42.51 17.78 39.03
CA LYS A 4 41.64 16.69 38.53
C LYS A 4 40.72 17.24 37.44
N GLU A 5 41.01 16.89 36.19
CA GLU A 5 40.08 17.06 35.06
C GLU A 5 38.75 16.34 35.36
N HIS A 6 37.66 17.10 35.46
CA HIS A 6 36.31 16.55 35.44
C HIS A 6 35.92 16.31 33.97
N ARG A 7 36.13 15.08 33.50
CA ARG A 7 35.61 14.62 32.21
C ARG A 7 34.09 14.55 32.27
N ILE A 8 33.43 15.38 31.49
CA ILE A 8 31.99 15.33 31.24
C ILE A 8 31.69 13.99 30.52
N PRO A 9 30.86 13.10 31.07
CA PRO A 9 30.56 11.85 30.40
C PRO A 9 29.68 12.13 29.18
N THR A 10 30.22 11.78 28.01
CA THR A 10 29.57 11.79 26.70
C THR A 10 28.23 11.06 26.80
N ARG A 11 27.15 11.80 26.51
CA ARG A 11 25.76 11.32 26.48
C ARG A 11 25.68 10.05 25.63
N THR A 12 25.55 8.91 26.28
CA THR A 12 25.24 7.63 25.64
C THR A 12 23.87 7.77 24.96
N SER A 13 23.86 7.60 23.63
CA SER A 13 22.67 7.61 22.81
C SER A 13 21.75 6.45 23.23
N LEU A 14 20.72 6.75 24.02
CA LEU A 14 19.66 5.82 24.44
C LEU A 14 18.54 5.70 23.39
N LEU A 15 18.87 5.74 22.10
CA LEU A 15 17.90 5.62 21.01
C LEU A 15 18.24 4.42 20.11
N SER A 16 18.42 3.25 20.72
CA SER A 16 18.21 1.97 20.03
C SER A 16 17.05 1.21 20.69
N GLY A 17 15.96 1.92 20.98
CA GLY A 17 14.68 1.28 21.23
C GLY A 17 14.15 0.79 19.89
N LYS A 18 14.38 -0.50 19.57
CA LYS A 18 13.71 -1.20 18.48
C LYS A 18 12.22 -1.21 18.81
N LYS A 19 11.53 -0.13 18.44
CA LYS A 19 10.10 0.05 18.67
C LYS A 19 9.40 -1.03 17.86
N ARG A 20 9.05 -2.14 18.53
CA ARG A 20 8.13 -3.15 18.00
C ARG A 20 6.93 -2.37 17.48
N ARG A 21 6.76 -2.34 16.16
CA ARG A 21 5.58 -1.79 15.50
C ARG A 21 4.40 -2.63 15.94
N THR A 22 3.75 -2.22 17.03
CA THR A 22 2.37 -2.60 17.35
C THR A 22 1.49 -1.91 16.33
N GLY A 23 1.31 -2.54 15.17
CA GLY A 23 0.53 -1.98 14.08
C GLY A 23 0.01 -3.11 13.21
N ASN A 24 -1.26 -3.45 13.44
CA ASN A 24 -2.07 -4.45 12.75
C ASN A 24 -2.01 -5.86 13.40
N GLY A 25 -3.18 -6.41 13.72
CA GLY A 25 -3.36 -7.54 14.63
C GLY A 25 -3.06 -8.91 14.01
N ALA A 26 -3.37 -9.98 14.74
CA ALA A 26 -3.14 -11.37 14.34
C ALA A 26 -3.58 -11.69 12.89
N VAL A 27 -4.70 -11.09 12.44
CA VAL A 27 -5.24 -11.26 11.08
C VAL A 27 -4.28 -10.76 10.00
N THR A 28 -3.53 -9.68 10.25
CA THR A 28 -2.57 -9.14 9.28
C THR A 28 -1.19 -9.79 9.36
N SER A 29 -0.82 -10.38 10.50
CA SER A 29 0.49 -11.02 10.67
C SER A 29 0.48 -12.51 10.35
N ILE A 30 -0.66 -13.19 10.52
CA ILE A 30 -0.80 -14.63 10.31
C ILE A 30 -1.59 -14.90 9.03
N GLY A 31 -2.74 -14.26 8.85
CA GLY A 31 -3.58 -14.48 7.65
C GLY A 31 -3.01 -13.92 6.35
N LEU A 32 -2.11 -12.92 6.40
CA LEU A 32 -1.50 -12.34 5.19
C LEU A 32 -0.11 -12.93 4.88
N ARG A 33 0.43 -13.80 5.76
CA ARG A 33 1.66 -14.54 5.48
C ARG A 33 1.39 -15.80 4.68
N GLU A 34 0.22 -16.40 4.88
CA GLU A 34 -0.32 -17.50 4.09
C GLU A 34 -1.57 -17.01 3.32
N PRO A 35 -1.38 -16.25 2.22
CA PRO A 35 -2.47 -15.57 1.53
C PRO A 35 -3.50 -16.52 0.92
N ASP A 36 -3.12 -17.76 0.60
CA ASP A 36 -3.99 -18.73 -0.05
C ASP A 36 -5.13 -19.19 0.88
N ALA A 37 -4.83 -19.48 2.15
CA ALA A 37 -5.81 -19.97 3.11
C ALA A 37 -6.91 -18.93 3.39
N ILE A 38 -6.52 -17.67 3.59
CA ILE A 38 -7.50 -16.59 3.81
C ILE A 38 -8.24 -16.24 2.51
N ALA A 39 -7.59 -16.34 1.35
CA ALA A 39 -8.26 -16.14 0.06
C ALA A 39 -9.38 -17.16 -0.16
N TYR A 40 -9.09 -18.46 0.03
CA TYR A 40 -10.10 -19.51 -0.07
C TYR A 40 -11.25 -19.34 0.93
N ALA A 41 -10.93 -19.03 2.18
CA ALA A 41 -11.96 -18.79 3.20
C ALA A 41 -12.86 -17.59 2.88
N LEU A 42 -12.29 -16.54 2.27
CA LEU A 42 -13.05 -15.40 1.81
C LEU A 42 -13.89 -15.76 0.58
N CYS A 43 -13.35 -16.49 -0.40
CA CYS A 43 -14.05 -16.95 -1.63
C CYS A 43 -15.23 -17.90 -1.40
N ASP A 44 -15.43 -18.44 -0.20
CA ASP A 44 -16.53 -19.37 0.07
C ASP A 44 -17.87 -18.65 0.38
N SER A 45 -17.81 -17.50 1.06
CA SER A 45 -19.00 -16.68 1.35
C SER A 45 -18.86 -15.19 1.00
N PRO A 46 -19.72 -14.61 0.14
CA PRO A 46 -19.71 -13.17 -0.13
C PRO A 46 -20.05 -12.33 1.11
N VAL A 47 -20.79 -12.90 2.07
CA VAL A 47 -21.06 -12.27 3.36
C VAL A 47 -19.83 -12.28 4.26
N GLY A 48 -19.00 -13.34 4.18
CA GLY A 48 -17.70 -13.42 4.85
C GLY A 48 -16.77 -12.31 4.38
N LEU A 49 -16.65 -12.12 3.06
CA LEU A 49 -15.89 -11.00 2.47
C LEU A 49 -16.44 -9.64 2.90
N LEU A 50 -17.75 -9.44 2.86
CA LEU A 50 -18.38 -8.19 3.30
C LEU A 50 -18.09 -7.87 4.77
N SER A 51 -18.21 -8.87 5.66
CA SER A 51 -17.91 -8.73 7.08
C SER A 51 -16.43 -8.35 7.31
N PHE A 52 -15.52 -8.97 6.56
CA PHE A 52 -14.10 -8.66 6.60
C PHE A 52 -13.81 -7.21 6.18
N VAL A 53 -14.36 -6.78 5.03
CA VAL A 53 -14.20 -5.41 4.51
C VAL A 53 -14.81 -4.38 5.47
N ALA A 54 -16.03 -4.61 5.97
CA ALA A 54 -16.70 -3.71 6.90
C ALA A 54 -15.92 -3.57 8.22
N THR A 55 -15.36 -4.67 8.73
CA THR A 55 -14.50 -4.65 9.92
C THR A 55 -13.21 -3.86 9.68
N ALA A 56 -12.59 -4.02 8.51
CA ALA A 56 -11.41 -3.26 8.12
C ALA A 56 -11.70 -1.76 8.02
N LEU A 57 -12.82 -1.38 7.38
CA LEU A 57 -13.26 0.01 7.26
C LEU A 57 -13.54 0.63 8.63
N LYS A 58 -14.31 -0.05 9.49
CA LYS A 58 -14.61 0.43 10.85
C LYS A 58 -13.35 0.63 11.70
N LYS A 59 -12.36 -0.25 11.53
CA LYS A 59 -11.07 -0.14 12.23
C LYS A 59 -10.19 1.01 11.71
N LYS A 60 -10.20 1.27 10.40
CA LYS A 60 -9.39 2.32 9.77
C LYS A 60 -9.99 3.71 9.95
N ASN A 61 -11.29 3.84 9.71
CA ASN A 61 -12.03 5.08 9.90
C ASN A 61 -13.47 4.79 10.36
N PRO A 62 -13.78 4.88 11.67
CA PRO A 62 -15.12 4.57 12.18
C PRO A 62 -16.19 5.58 11.73
N LYS A 63 -15.78 6.76 11.24
CA LYS A 63 -16.67 7.82 10.73
C LYS A 63 -16.53 7.99 9.22
N HIS A 64 -16.24 6.90 8.49
CA HIS A 64 -16.13 6.99 7.04
C HIS A 64 -17.45 7.41 6.40
N GLN A 65 -17.39 8.16 5.30
CA GLN A 65 -18.57 8.63 4.55
C GLN A 65 -18.98 7.70 3.41
N LEU A 66 -18.34 6.53 3.29
CA LEU A 66 -18.64 5.56 2.24
C LEU A 66 -20.07 5.01 2.39
N SER A 67 -20.86 5.15 1.32
CA SER A 67 -22.23 4.65 1.26
C SER A 67 -22.28 3.12 1.31
N LYS A 68 -23.37 2.56 1.85
CA LYS A 68 -23.53 1.10 1.96
C LYS A 68 -23.50 0.43 0.59
N GLU A 69 -24.08 1.07 -0.41
CA GLU A 69 -24.11 0.62 -1.80
C GLU A 69 -22.69 0.51 -2.36
N LYS A 70 -21.86 1.54 -2.15
CA LYS A 70 -20.44 1.52 -2.60
C LYS A 70 -19.62 0.41 -1.94
N ILE A 71 -19.93 0.05 -0.69
CA ILE A 71 -19.27 -1.07 -0.01
C ILE A 71 -19.70 -2.39 -0.65
N ILE A 72 -20.98 -2.54 -0.95
CA ILE A 72 -21.52 -3.72 -1.63
C ILE A 72 -20.91 -3.84 -3.02
N ASP A 73 -20.89 -2.76 -3.81
CA ASP A 73 -20.30 -2.74 -5.15
C ASP A 73 -18.82 -3.13 -5.11
N LEU A 74 -18.05 -2.60 -4.15
CA LEU A 74 -16.66 -2.98 -3.94
C LEU A 74 -16.52 -4.48 -3.64
N CYS A 75 -17.34 -5.02 -2.74
CA CYS A 75 -17.33 -6.44 -2.40
C CYS A 75 -17.70 -7.30 -3.60
N GLN A 76 -18.69 -6.89 -4.41
CA GLN A 76 -19.06 -7.58 -5.64
C GLN A 76 -17.90 -7.60 -6.65
N LEU A 77 -17.23 -6.47 -6.86
CA LEU A 77 -16.07 -6.37 -7.75
C LEU A 77 -14.87 -7.18 -7.26
N CYS A 78 -14.66 -7.27 -5.96
CA CYS A 78 -13.61 -8.11 -5.38
C CYS A 78 -13.96 -9.61 -5.39
N TRP A 79 -15.25 -9.95 -5.36
CA TRP A 79 -15.72 -11.33 -5.34
C TRP A 79 -15.54 -12.04 -6.68
N LEU A 80 -15.91 -11.38 -7.78
CA LEU A 80 -15.93 -11.98 -9.12
C LEU A 80 -14.59 -12.61 -9.55
N PRO A 81 -13.43 -11.91 -9.42
CA PRO A 81 -12.12 -12.51 -9.68
C PRO A 81 -11.54 -13.27 -8.47
N GLY A 82 -12.15 -13.11 -7.29
CA GLY A 82 -11.61 -13.54 -6.00
C GLY A 82 -10.57 -12.56 -5.41
N PRO A 83 -10.43 -12.48 -4.07
CA PRO A 83 -9.47 -11.62 -3.38
C PRO A 83 -8.02 -12.16 -3.38
N GLU A 84 -7.77 -13.34 -3.94
CA GLU A 84 -6.47 -14.04 -3.93
C GLU A 84 -5.33 -13.17 -4.46
N ALA A 85 -5.52 -12.52 -5.61
CA ALA A 85 -4.49 -11.69 -6.24
C ALA A 85 -4.09 -10.50 -5.34
N ALA A 86 -5.07 -9.84 -4.72
CA ALA A 86 -4.82 -8.71 -3.83
C ALA A 86 -4.09 -9.15 -2.55
N LEU A 87 -4.46 -10.31 -2.00
CA LEU A 87 -3.82 -10.86 -0.80
C LEU A 87 -2.38 -11.30 -1.07
N ARG A 88 -2.11 -11.94 -2.21
CA ARG A 88 -0.73 -12.29 -2.63
C ARG A 88 0.13 -11.06 -2.86
N TYR A 89 -0.40 -10.04 -3.53
CA TYR A 89 0.30 -8.77 -3.69
C TYR A 89 0.69 -8.16 -2.34
N TYR A 90 -0.25 -8.16 -1.39
CA TYR A 90 0.02 -7.65 -0.05
C TYR A 90 1.06 -8.50 0.70
N ALA A 91 0.99 -9.83 0.63
CA ALA A 91 1.96 -10.73 1.25
C ALA A 91 3.39 -10.45 0.72
N ASN A 92 3.51 -10.32 -0.60
CA ASN A 92 4.78 -9.98 -1.26
C ASN A 92 5.28 -8.59 -0.84
N ALA A 93 4.41 -7.59 -0.79
CA ALA A 93 4.78 -6.25 -0.36
C ALA A 93 5.27 -6.20 1.10
N VAL A 94 4.68 -6.99 2.00
CA VAL A 94 5.17 -7.11 3.38
C VAL A 94 6.56 -7.74 3.41
N GLN A 95 6.75 -8.85 2.71
CA GLN A 95 8.05 -9.53 2.65
C GLN A 95 9.14 -8.63 2.04
N GLU A 96 8.83 -7.94 0.94
CA GLU A 96 9.74 -6.98 0.31
C GLU A 96 10.05 -5.83 1.28
N SER A 97 9.06 -5.31 2.01
CA SER A 97 9.28 -4.24 2.98
C SER A 97 10.25 -4.65 4.10
N GLU A 98 10.18 -5.90 4.58
CA GLU A 98 11.09 -6.43 5.60
C GLU A 98 12.51 -6.59 5.07
N GLN A 99 12.67 -7.04 3.83
CA GLN A 99 13.97 -7.14 3.14
C GLN A 99 14.59 -5.75 2.95
N LEU A 100 13.81 -4.81 2.42
CA LEU A 100 14.23 -3.43 2.19
C LEU A 100 14.58 -2.70 3.50
N GLU A 101 13.95 -3.08 4.63
CA GLU A 101 14.33 -2.54 5.92
C GLU A 101 15.72 -3.01 6.40
N GLY A 102 16.18 -4.18 5.96
CA GLY A 102 17.53 -4.71 6.22
C GLY A 102 18.61 -4.08 5.35
N GLU A 103 18.29 -3.69 4.11
CA GLU A 103 19.24 -3.23 3.08
C GLU A 103 19.49 -1.70 3.06
N LYS A 104 19.00 -0.96 4.07
CA LYS A 104 18.94 0.51 4.14
C LYS A 104 20.24 1.29 3.88
N LYS A 105 21.41 0.65 3.75
CA LYS A 105 22.71 1.32 3.69
C LYS A 105 23.15 1.78 2.29
N ASN A 106 22.53 1.36 1.18
CA ASN A 106 23.11 1.63 -0.14
C ASN A 106 22.13 2.01 -1.28
N ARG A 107 20.90 2.45 -0.97
CA ARG A 107 19.97 2.89 -2.02
C ARG A 107 20.19 4.36 -2.40
N LYS A 108 20.20 4.64 -3.70
CA LYS A 108 20.11 6.00 -4.25
C LYS A 108 18.81 6.65 -3.75
N ARG A 109 18.91 7.87 -3.20
CA ARG A 109 17.75 8.64 -2.77
C ARG A 109 16.84 8.88 -3.96
N GLN A 110 15.59 8.44 -3.83
CA GLN A 110 14.55 8.67 -4.81
C GLN A 110 13.91 10.04 -4.57
N ARG A 111 13.52 10.72 -5.64
CA ARG A 111 12.75 11.96 -5.59
C ARG A 111 11.31 11.63 -5.23
N VAL A 112 10.79 12.22 -4.16
CA VAL A 112 9.45 11.95 -3.66
C VAL A 112 8.71 13.24 -3.32
N ALA A 113 7.40 13.24 -3.50
CA ALA A 113 6.51 14.22 -2.89
C ALA A 113 5.87 13.63 -1.64
N ILE A 114 5.65 14.46 -0.62
CA ILE A 114 5.02 14.03 0.63
C ILE A 114 3.80 14.91 0.90
N THR A 115 2.63 14.27 1.04
CA THR A 115 1.43 14.92 1.54
C THR A 115 1.27 14.62 3.02
N VAL A 116 1.25 15.66 3.86
CA VAL A 116 1.13 15.54 5.31
C VAL A 116 -0.22 16.06 5.77
N PHE A 117 -0.89 15.27 6.61
CA PHE A 117 -2.17 15.62 7.21
C PHE A 117 -1.97 16.15 8.63
N ASN A 118 -2.42 17.37 8.89
CA ASN A 118 -2.49 17.92 10.24
C ASN A 118 -3.74 17.34 10.91
N GLY A 119 -3.60 16.15 11.51
CA GLY A 119 -4.69 15.48 12.21
C GLY A 119 -5.17 16.26 13.44
N GLU A 120 -6.46 16.18 13.74
CA GLU A 120 -7.02 16.68 15.01
C GLU A 120 -6.80 15.69 16.16
N GLU A 121 -6.24 16.23 17.23
CA GLU A 121 -5.90 15.83 18.62
C GLU A 121 -5.92 14.39 19.13
N THR A 122 -6.56 13.38 18.53
CA THR A 122 -6.85 12.16 19.31
C THR A 122 -6.52 10.79 18.72
N ALA A 123 -6.11 10.61 17.47
CA ALA A 123 -5.67 9.27 17.04
C ALA A 123 -4.79 9.28 15.79
N VAL A 124 -3.57 8.76 15.96
CA VAL A 124 -2.58 8.39 14.93
C VAL A 124 -1.77 9.56 14.35
N GLY A 125 -0.74 9.93 15.12
CA GLY A 125 0.62 10.32 14.70
C GLY A 125 0.79 11.16 13.44
N TYR A 126 0.73 12.49 13.60
CA TYR A 126 1.42 13.40 12.67
C TYR A 126 2.88 12.97 12.51
N SER A 127 3.29 12.71 11.28
CA SER A 127 4.70 12.45 10.93
C SER A 127 5.26 13.70 10.27
N PRO A 128 6.26 14.38 10.88
CA PRO A 128 6.90 15.53 10.25
C PRO A 128 7.49 15.14 8.88
N PRO A 129 7.32 15.97 7.83
CA PRO A 129 7.94 15.70 6.53
C PRO A 129 9.47 15.58 6.61
N ALA A 130 10.09 16.21 7.61
CA ALA A 130 11.53 16.14 7.89
C ALA A 130 12.03 14.70 8.12
N TRP A 131 11.20 13.79 8.64
CA TRP A 131 11.59 12.39 8.80
C TRP A 131 11.76 11.69 7.45
N GLY A 132 10.99 12.09 6.43
CA GLY A 132 11.14 11.60 5.06
C GLY A 132 12.40 12.11 4.37
N MET A 133 12.84 13.34 4.69
CA MET A 133 14.03 13.96 4.08
C MET A 133 15.34 13.22 4.41
N GLY A 134 15.39 12.47 5.50
CA GLY A 134 16.56 11.63 5.83
C GLY A 134 16.70 10.43 4.89
N MET A 135 15.59 9.94 4.34
CA MET A 135 15.50 8.70 3.56
C MET A 135 15.39 8.97 2.05
N HIS A 136 14.74 10.07 1.67
CA HIS A 136 14.41 10.40 0.29
C HIS A 136 14.75 11.86 -0.04
N GLU A 137 14.91 12.16 -1.32
CA GLU A 137 15.01 13.53 -1.82
C GLU A 137 13.59 14.08 -1.94
N VAL A 138 13.15 14.88 -0.97
CA VAL A 138 11.79 15.40 -0.95
C VAL A 138 11.73 16.66 -1.82
N VAL A 139 11.06 16.56 -2.97
CA VAL A 139 10.96 17.66 -3.95
C VAL A 139 9.75 18.56 -3.74
N PHE A 140 8.66 18.00 -3.19
CA PHE A 140 7.41 18.73 -2.95
C PHE A 140 6.77 18.28 -1.65
N VAL A 141 6.23 19.23 -0.88
CA VAL A 141 5.50 18.95 0.36
C VAL A 141 4.16 19.66 0.35
N GLN A 142 3.09 18.89 0.40
CA GLN A 142 1.74 19.40 0.55
C GLN A 142 1.27 19.21 2.00
N ARG A 143 0.63 20.21 2.57
CA ARG A 143 -0.01 20.11 3.89
C ARG A 143 -1.52 20.21 3.73
N ALA A 144 -2.23 19.16 4.15
CA ALA A 144 -3.68 19.13 4.17
C ALA A 144 -4.19 19.21 5.61
N SER A 145 -5.21 20.02 5.85
CA SER A 145 -5.88 20.09 7.16
C SER A 145 -6.76 18.86 7.39
N GLY A 146 -6.91 18.44 8.65
CA GLY A 146 -7.80 17.35 9.04
C GLY A 146 -7.19 15.95 8.92
N LYS A 147 -8.04 14.93 9.04
CA LYS A 147 -7.62 13.51 9.02
C LYS A 147 -7.46 13.00 7.58
N ALA A 148 -6.55 12.05 7.39
CA ALA A 148 -6.34 11.38 6.10
C ALA A 148 -7.54 10.49 5.71
N GLY A 149 -8.17 9.83 6.69
CA GLY A 149 -9.38 9.03 6.48
C GLY A 149 -9.18 7.93 5.43
N LEU A 150 -10.21 7.73 4.60
CA LEU A 150 -10.12 6.93 3.38
C LEU A 150 -9.83 7.89 2.22
N LEU A 151 -8.55 8.23 2.04
CA LEU A 151 -8.12 9.36 1.24
C LEU A 151 -8.64 9.30 -0.20
N GLU A 152 -8.59 8.11 -0.79
CA GLU A 152 -8.98 7.84 -2.18
C GLU A 152 -10.48 8.06 -2.41
N TRP A 153 -11.32 7.82 -1.39
CA TRP A 153 -12.78 7.91 -1.50
C TRP A 153 -13.34 9.24 -1.01
N GLU A 154 -12.71 9.85 0.00
CA GLU A 154 -13.26 11.04 0.68
C GLU A 154 -12.60 12.35 0.20
N ARG A 155 -11.32 12.32 -0.17
CA ARG A 155 -10.54 13.54 -0.47
C ARG A 155 -9.60 13.34 -1.65
N SER A 156 -10.10 12.73 -2.73
CA SER A 156 -9.36 12.52 -3.99
C SER A 156 -8.71 13.80 -4.53
N ASN A 157 -9.35 14.96 -4.35
CA ASN A 157 -8.77 16.27 -4.71
C ASN A 157 -7.39 16.50 -4.08
N VAL A 158 -7.18 16.09 -2.83
CA VAL A 158 -5.89 16.24 -2.14
C VAL A 158 -4.80 15.41 -2.83
N ILE A 159 -5.15 14.21 -3.30
CA ILE A 159 -4.25 13.33 -4.07
C ILE A 159 -3.88 14.01 -5.40
N PHE A 160 -4.87 14.53 -6.13
CA PHE A 160 -4.64 15.20 -7.41
C PHE A 160 -3.74 16.43 -7.27
N GLU A 161 -3.97 17.27 -6.27
CA GLU A 161 -3.11 18.42 -5.98
C GLU A 161 -1.67 17.99 -5.64
N GLY A 162 -1.52 16.87 -4.91
CA GLY A 162 -0.20 16.30 -4.60
C GLY A 162 0.54 15.80 -5.83
N ILE A 163 -0.16 15.08 -6.71
CA ILE A 163 0.39 14.60 -7.99
C ILE A 163 0.75 15.76 -8.89
N ARG A 164 -0.10 16.79 -8.99
CA ARG A 164 0.17 17.99 -9.80
C ARG A 164 1.37 18.76 -9.27
N GLY A 165 1.49 18.91 -7.95
CA GLY A 165 2.66 19.52 -7.32
C GLY A 165 3.95 18.76 -7.61
N LEU A 166 3.92 17.42 -7.50
CA LEU A 166 5.05 16.57 -7.87
C LEU A 166 5.41 16.72 -9.35
N ALA A 167 4.42 16.69 -10.24
CA ALA A 167 4.65 16.80 -11.68
C ALA A 167 5.29 18.14 -12.04
N ASN A 168 4.81 19.25 -11.46
CA ASN A 168 5.39 20.58 -11.68
C ASN A 168 6.85 20.65 -11.25
N GLU A 169 7.20 20.07 -10.09
CA GLU A 169 8.60 20.02 -9.63
C GLU A 169 9.44 19.07 -10.48
N ALA A 170 8.89 17.94 -10.93
CA ALA A 170 9.60 17.02 -11.82
C ALA A 170 9.98 17.68 -13.15
N ILE A 171 9.06 18.42 -13.77
CA ILE A 171 9.31 19.16 -15.02
C ILE A 171 10.37 20.25 -14.83
N ARG A 172 10.35 20.95 -13.68
CA ARG A 172 11.37 21.97 -13.36
C ARG A 172 12.77 21.38 -13.20
N LEU A 173 12.87 20.15 -12.73
CA LEU A 173 14.14 19.49 -12.40
C LEU A 173 14.69 18.61 -13.54
N ASP A 174 13.87 18.27 -14.53
CA ASP A 174 14.26 17.40 -15.64
C ASP A 174 13.72 17.91 -16.98
N ASP A 175 14.62 18.55 -17.74
CA ASP A 175 14.35 19.09 -19.07
C ASP A 175 13.96 18.02 -20.10
N LYS A 176 14.16 16.73 -19.79
CA LYS A 176 13.76 15.62 -20.66
C LYS A 176 12.27 15.33 -20.59
N ILE A 177 11.58 15.80 -19.55
CA ILE A 177 10.15 15.57 -19.38
C ILE A 177 9.39 16.53 -20.30
N GLN A 178 9.02 16.04 -21.48
CA GLN A 178 8.18 16.77 -22.42
C GLN A 178 6.69 16.52 -22.12
N LEU A 179 5.98 17.58 -21.75
CA LEU A 179 4.53 17.54 -21.64
C LEU A 179 3.89 17.46 -23.02
N ARG A 180 3.26 16.32 -23.34
CA ARG A 180 2.29 16.24 -24.43
C ARG A 180 0.89 16.39 -23.88
N ARG A 181 0.07 17.21 -24.54
CA ARG A 181 -1.36 17.24 -24.28
C ARG A 181 -1.93 15.86 -24.59
N LEU A 182 -2.67 15.28 -23.66
CA LEU A 182 -3.40 14.04 -23.90
C LEU A 182 -4.53 14.34 -24.88
N GLU A 183 -4.32 14.02 -26.16
CA GLU A 183 -5.33 14.16 -27.23
C GLU A 183 -6.30 12.97 -27.27
N GLY A 184 -6.04 11.92 -26.47
CA GLY A 184 -6.91 10.76 -26.33
C GLY A 184 -6.63 9.97 -25.05
N VAL A 185 -7.51 9.00 -24.76
CA VAL A 185 -7.30 8.04 -23.67
C VAL A 185 -6.20 7.06 -24.09
N VAL A 186 -5.04 7.16 -23.45
CA VAL A 186 -3.96 6.16 -23.62
C VAL A 186 -4.35 4.94 -22.80
N VAL A 187 -5.29 4.14 -23.31
CA VAL A 187 -5.33 2.72 -22.94
C VAL A 187 -4.24 2.09 -23.79
N ASP A 188 -3.19 1.63 -23.12
CA ASP A 188 -2.12 0.89 -23.77
C ASP A 188 -2.75 -0.30 -24.51
N ARG A 189 -2.90 -0.20 -25.83
CA ARG A 189 -3.35 -1.30 -26.69
C ARG A 189 -2.17 -2.24 -26.98
N GLY A 190 -1.34 -2.50 -25.97
CA GLY A 190 -0.17 -3.37 -26.02
C GLY A 190 -0.46 -4.84 -25.77
N LEU A 191 -1.69 -5.29 -26.07
CA LEU A 191 -2.05 -6.71 -26.16
C LEU A 191 -2.46 -7.00 -27.62
N GLU A 192 -1.55 -6.68 -28.54
CA GLU A 192 -1.62 -7.30 -29.86
C GLU A 192 -1.32 -8.79 -29.70
N HIS A 193 -2.27 -9.61 -30.14
CA HIS A 193 -2.21 -11.05 -30.23
C HIS A 193 -0.84 -11.54 -30.76
N LEU A 194 -0.04 -12.09 -29.85
CA LEU A 194 0.80 -13.24 -30.18
C LEU A 194 0.00 -14.50 -29.83
N GLU A 195 -0.96 -14.84 -30.69
CA GLU A 195 -1.42 -16.22 -30.80
C GLU A 195 -0.25 -17.05 -31.33
N SER A 196 0.57 -17.53 -30.41
CA SER A 196 1.58 -18.55 -30.66
C SER A 196 1.37 -19.71 -29.70
N SER A 197 0.50 -20.62 -30.15
CA SER A 197 0.67 -22.07 -30.03
C SER A 197 1.15 -22.60 -28.68
N HIS A 198 0.35 -22.43 -27.64
CA HIS A 198 0.36 -23.36 -26.51
C HIS A 198 -1.07 -23.70 -26.15
N GLY A 199 -1.61 -24.73 -26.82
CA GLY A 199 -2.86 -25.35 -26.40
C GLY A 199 -2.69 -25.85 -24.98
N MET A 200 -3.36 -25.19 -24.03
CA MET A 200 -3.55 -25.77 -22.70
C MET A 200 -4.53 -26.93 -22.87
N GLN A 201 -3.96 -28.11 -23.06
CA GLN A 201 -4.65 -29.39 -23.11
C GLN A 201 -5.33 -29.61 -21.75
N LEU A 202 -6.63 -29.32 -21.70
CA LEU A 202 -7.51 -29.66 -20.59
C LEU A 202 -8.08 -31.06 -20.83
N ASP A 203 -7.20 -32.07 -20.83
CA ASP A 203 -7.64 -33.45 -20.73
C ASP A 203 -7.85 -33.76 -19.25
N VAL A 204 -9.04 -33.44 -18.76
CA VAL A 204 -9.56 -34.03 -17.52
C VAL A 204 -10.22 -35.35 -17.91
N GLU A 205 -9.41 -36.39 -18.17
CA GLU A 205 -9.91 -37.75 -18.20
C GLU A 205 -10.38 -38.11 -16.79
N SER A 206 -11.69 -38.14 -16.60
CA SER A 206 -12.31 -38.72 -15.40
C SER A 206 -12.24 -40.25 -15.52
N PRO A 207 -11.59 -40.96 -14.59
CA PRO A 207 -11.70 -42.40 -14.57
C PRO A 207 -13.07 -42.79 -13.98
N ASP A 208 -13.59 -43.90 -14.51
CA ASP A 208 -14.69 -44.71 -13.97
C ASP A 208 -16.12 -44.32 -14.36
N THR A 209 -16.60 -44.93 -15.44
CA THR A 209 -17.89 -45.64 -15.38
C THR A 209 -17.80 -46.94 -16.17
N ILE A 210 -17.54 -48.03 -15.46
CA ILE A 210 -17.77 -49.39 -15.94
C ILE A 210 -19.30 -49.57 -15.95
N VAL A 211 -19.92 -49.71 -17.12
CA VAL A 211 -21.26 -50.30 -17.21
C VAL A 211 -21.12 -51.59 -18.01
N ALA A 212 -21.18 -52.69 -17.27
CA ALA A 212 -21.51 -54.01 -17.80
C ALA A 212 -22.95 -54.01 -18.32
N GLY A 213 -23.17 -54.61 -19.49
CA GLY A 213 -24.48 -54.81 -20.10
C GLY A 213 -24.35 -55.24 -21.54
#